data_AF-A0A932SU02-F1
#
_entry.id   AF-A0A932SU02-F1
#
_cell.length_a   1.000
_cell.length_b   1.000
_cell.length_c   1.000
_cell.angle_alpha   90.00
_cell.angle_beta   90.00
_cell.angle_gamma   90.00
#
_symmetry.space_group_name_H-M   'P 1'
#
loop_
_entity.id
_entity.type
_entity.pdbx_description
1 polymer ?
#
loop_
_entity_poly.entity_id
_entity_poly.type
_entity_poly.pdbx_seq_one_letter_code
_entity_poly.pdbx_strand_id
1 'polypeptide(L)'
;ELTVALFYESGLRTLVPSYDLNLDQLLSLLSHSDPALFEVVAHQHIPMFHMEHCIFSHALSNGKDSHDCGRPCDRHRVELRDHVGEAHPLAADVGCRNTLFRARAQSAAPYVPRLLAAGVRRFRVELLRETAAEACALIDSYAGVLAGGGAGPRVWHELRVLNQVGITRGTLEFE
;
A
#
# COMPACT_ATOMS: atom_id res chain seq x y z
N GLU A 1 -13.04 9.09 -15.38
CA GLU A 1 -13.03 9.73 -16.72
C GLU A 1 -12.46 11.13 -16.78
N LEU A 2 -13.19 12.20 -16.45
CA LEU A 2 -12.70 13.57 -16.69
C LEU A 2 -11.32 13.87 -16.07
N THR A 3 -11.07 13.41 -14.84
CA THR A 3 -9.75 13.54 -14.20
C THR A 3 -8.66 12.72 -14.89
N VAL A 4 -9.00 11.52 -15.38
CA VAL A 4 -8.06 10.66 -16.13
C VAL A 4 -7.67 11.32 -17.44
N ALA A 5 -8.65 11.85 -18.18
CA ALA A 5 -8.42 12.60 -19.41
C ALA A 5 -7.55 13.83 -19.16
N LEU A 6 -7.88 14.65 -18.16
CA LEU A 6 -7.10 15.83 -17.79
C LEU A 6 -5.62 15.49 -17.52
N PHE A 7 -5.37 14.43 -16.75
CA PHE A 7 -4.01 13.98 -16.44
C PHE A 7 -3.28 13.47 -17.67
N TYR A 8 -3.96 12.69 -18.52
CA TYR A 8 -3.38 12.19 -19.76
C TYR A 8 -3.04 13.31 -20.75
N GLU A 9 -3.95 14.27 -20.94
CA GLU A 9 -3.74 15.46 -21.78
C GLU A 9 -2.62 16.36 -21.24
N SER A 10 -2.43 16.38 -19.91
CA SER A 10 -1.29 17.05 -19.26
C SER A 10 0.05 16.30 -19.43
N GLY A 11 0.06 15.17 -20.14
CA GLY A 11 1.25 14.39 -20.46
C GLY A 11 1.56 13.24 -19.49
N LEU A 12 0.72 12.99 -18.48
CA LEU A 12 0.90 11.86 -17.56
C LEU A 12 0.54 10.54 -18.25
N ARG A 13 1.38 9.51 -18.09
CA ARG A 13 1.25 8.22 -18.79
C ARG A 13 0.89 7.04 -17.90
N THR A 14 1.06 7.21 -16.60
CA THR A 14 0.73 6.22 -15.59
C THR A 14 -0.04 6.87 -14.47
N LEU A 15 -1.20 6.31 -14.15
CA LEU A 15 -2.08 6.79 -13.09
C LEU A 15 -2.23 5.71 -12.04
N VAL A 16 -2.14 6.09 -10.78
CA VAL A 16 -2.36 5.19 -9.64
C VAL A 16 -3.73 5.54 -9.05
N PRO A 17 -4.71 4.62 -9.06
CA PRO A 17 -6.00 4.85 -8.42
C PRO A 17 -5.84 5.12 -6.92
N SER A 18 -6.71 5.97 -6.34
CA SER A 18 -6.73 6.20 -4.89
C SER A 18 -7.04 4.90 -4.13
N TYR A 19 -6.45 4.77 -2.94
CA TYR A 19 -6.79 3.68 -2.00
C TYR A 19 -8.21 3.81 -1.45
N ASP A 20 -8.93 4.90 -1.69
CA ASP A 20 -10.34 5.00 -1.31
C ASP A 20 -11.25 4.14 -2.20
N LEU A 21 -10.82 3.79 -3.42
CA LEU A 21 -11.63 3.01 -4.34
C LEU A 21 -11.68 1.55 -3.89
N ASN A 22 -12.88 1.03 -3.70
CA ASN A 22 -13.08 -0.42 -3.61
C ASN A 22 -12.90 -1.07 -5.00
N LEU A 23 -12.96 -2.40 -5.05
CA LEU A 23 -12.76 -3.14 -6.30
C LEU A 23 -13.76 -2.76 -7.39
N ASP A 24 -15.04 -2.59 -7.04
CA ASP A 24 -16.08 -2.31 -8.04
C ASP A 24 -15.97 -0.90 -8.60
N GLN A 25 -15.62 0.08 -7.75
CA GLN A 25 -15.30 1.44 -8.17
C GLN A 25 -14.05 1.48 -9.05
N LEU A 26 -13.03 0.69 -8.72
CA LEU A 26 -11.83 0.55 -9.54
C LEU A 26 -12.17 -0.06 -10.91
N LEU A 27 -12.94 -1.15 -10.95
CA LEU A 27 -13.35 -1.77 -12.21
C LEU A 27 -14.24 -0.84 -13.03
N SER A 28 -15.12 -0.06 -12.39
CA SER A 28 -15.92 0.97 -13.04
C SER A 28 -15.05 2.08 -13.62
N LEU A 29 -14.01 2.54 -12.90
CA LEU A 29 -13.04 3.50 -13.44
C LEU A 29 -12.32 2.93 -14.66
N LEU A 30 -11.86 1.68 -14.58
CA LEU A 30 -11.15 1.01 -15.67
C LEU A 30 -12.05 0.79 -16.89
N SER A 31 -13.34 0.51 -16.72
CA SER A 31 -14.25 0.26 -17.84
C SER A 31 -14.57 1.51 -18.65
N HIS A 32 -14.35 2.70 -18.08
CA HIS A 32 -14.63 3.95 -18.76
C HIS A 32 -13.36 4.63 -19.31
N SER A 33 -12.17 4.26 -18.83
CA SER A 33 -10.86 4.80 -19.24
C SER A 33 -10.03 3.76 -20.03
N ASP A 34 -8.85 4.12 -20.55
CA ASP A 34 -7.88 3.11 -21.03
C ASP A 34 -7.21 2.40 -19.83
N PRO A 35 -7.46 1.09 -19.60
CA PRO A 35 -6.91 0.35 -18.46
C PRO A 35 -5.38 0.28 -18.49
N ALA A 36 -4.76 0.39 -19.67
CA ALA A 36 -3.31 0.34 -19.82
C ALA A 36 -2.62 1.57 -19.20
N LEU A 37 -3.37 2.65 -18.91
CA LEU A 37 -2.88 3.83 -18.20
C LEU A 37 -2.69 3.59 -16.71
N PHE A 38 -3.28 2.55 -16.13
CA PHE A 38 -3.29 2.39 -14.68
C PHE A 38 -2.17 1.49 -14.15
N GLU A 39 -1.65 1.86 -12.99
CA GLU A 39 -0.85 1.01 -12.11
C GLU A 39 -1.64 0.74 -10.84
N VAL A 40 -1.95 -0.53 -10.59
CA VAL A 40 -2.70 -0.94 -9.40
C VAL A 40 -1.73 -1.41 -8.32
N VAL A 41 -1.86 -0.87 -7.11
CA VAL A 41 -1.05 -1.32 -5.98
C VAL A 41 -1.61 -2.65 -5.47
N ALA A 42 -0.83 -3.71 -5.68
CA ALA A 42 -1.21 -5.08 -5.37
C ALA A 42 -0.88 -5.49 -3.93
N HIS A 43 0.06 -4.80 -3.30
CA HIS A 43 0.49 -5.01 -1.92
C HIS A 43 0.83 -3.69 -1.27
N GLN A 44 0.31 -3.44 -0.07
CA GLN A 44 0.66 -2.22 0.68
C GLN A 44 0.21 -2.28 2.14
N HIS A 45 0.95 -1.61 3.01
CA HIS A 45 0.39 -1.16 4.29
C HIS A 45 -0.32 0.17 4.08
N ILE A 46 -1.60 0.25 4.44
CA ILE A 46 -2.37 1.50 4.31
C ILE A 46 -1.86 2.53 5.33
N PRO A 47 -1.46 3.74 4.88
CA PRO A 47 -1.23 4.87 5.78
C PRO A 47 -2.51 5.21 6.56
N MET A 48 -2.41 5.28 7.88
CA MET A 48 -3.52 5.66 8.76
C MET A 48 -3.43 7.13 9.15
N PHE A 49 -2.26 7.58 9.57
CA PHE A 49 -2.04 8.96 10.02
C PHE A 49 -0.71 9.49 9.49
N HIS A 50 -0.75 10.72 8.98
CA HIS A 50 0.44 11.51 8.69
C HIS A 50 0.57 12.61 9.74
N MET A 51 1.79 12.84 10.23
CA MET A 51 2.06 13.81 11.30
C MET A 51 3.31 14.62 10.97
N GLU A 52 3.26 15.92 11.22
CA GLU A 52 4.44 16.79 11.18
C GLU A 52 5.26 16.74 12.48
N HIS A 53 4.74 16.07 13.50
CA HIS A 53 5.47 15.82 14.74
C HIS A 53 6.31 14.53 14.65
N CYS A 54 7.62 14.66 14.82
CA CYS A 54 8.53 13.53 14.79
C CYS A 54 8.63 12.81 16.14
N ILE A 55 7.86 11.72 16.29
CA ILE A 55 7.88 10.89 17.51
C ILE A 55 9.29 10.34 17.77
N PHE A 56 10.03 9.96 16.73
CA PHE A 56 11.39 9.47 16.90
C PHE A 56 12.31 10.49 17.55
N SER A 57 12.28 11.74 17.09
CA SER A 57 13.06 12.82 17.70
C SER A 57 12.60 13.09 19.12
N HIS A 58 11.27 13.20 19.32
CA HIS A 58 10.71 13.57 20.61
C HIS A 58 10.93 12.51 21.70
N ALA A 59 10.79 11.23 21.37
CA ALA A 59 10.81 10.14 22.34
C ALA A 59 12.17 9.43 22.46
N LEU A 60 13.01 9.47 21.42
CA LEU A 60 14.25 8.69 21.33
C LEU A 60 15.51 9.54 21.12
N SER A 61 15.41 10.86 21.29
CA SER A 61 16.54 11.79 21.17
C SER A 61 16.46 12.92 22.18
N ASN A 62 17.60 13.56 22.42
CA ASN A 62 17.72 14.81 23.17
C ASN A 62 17.74 16.05 22.25
N GLY A 63 17.70 15.84 20.93
CA GLY A 63 17.63 16.91 19.94
C GLY A 63 16.22 17.48 19.82
N LYS A 64 16.13 18.72 19.35
CA LYS A 64 14.87 19.48 19.22
C LYS A 64 14.19 19.27 17.88
N ASP A 65 14.94 18.97 16.82
CA ASP A 65 14.42 18.84 15.47
C ASP A 65 15.26 17.90 14.57
N SER A 66 14.93 17.88 13.27
CA SER A 66 15.57 17.02 12.28
C SER A 66 17.07 17.27 12.11
N HIS A 67 17.59 18.44 12.48
CA HIS A 67 19.00 18.80 12.32
C HIS A 67 19.89 18.25 13.42
N ASP A 68 19.38 18.10 14.65
CA ASP A 68 20.16 17.71 15.82
C ASP A 68 19.69 16.40 16.49
N CYS A 69 18.60 15.79 16.00
CA CYS A 69 18.06 14.58 16.61
C CYS A 69 18.96 13.35 16.52
N GLY A 70 19.98 13.34 15.65
CA GLY A 70 20.86 12.19 15.43
C GLY A 70 20.18 11.00 14.72
N ARG A 71 19.04 11.24 14.06
CA ARG A 71 18.29 10.28 13.23
C ARG A 71 18.01 8.92 13.89
N PRO A 72 17.38 8.87 15.08
CA PRO A 72 17.00 7.61 15.70
C PRO A 72 16.06 6.75 14.83
N CYS A 73 15.29 7.37 13.93
CA CYS A 73 14.44 6.66 12.97
C CYS A 73 15.20 5.70 12.03
N ASP A 74 16.50 5.90 11.80
CA ASP A 74 17.28 5.02 10.90
C ASP A 74 17.64 3.68 11.54
N ARG A 75 17.66 3.60 12.88
CA ARG A 75 18.14 2.43 13.64
C ARG A 75 17.09 1.82 14.57
N HIS A 76 16.01 2.54 14.84
CA HIS A 76 14.93 2.08 15.72
C HIS A 76 13.67 1.77 14.92
N ARG A 77 13.04 0.64 15.26
CA ARG A 77 11.69 0.31 14.82
C ARG A 77 10.71 0.68 15.93
N VAL A 78 9.75 1.55 15.61
CA VAL A 78 8.71 2.00 16.55
C VAL A 78 7.35 1.55 16.04
N GLU A 79 6.51 1.05 16.96
CA GLU A 79 5.16 0.57 16.65
C GLU A 79 4.17 1.15 17.66
N LEU A 80 2.98 1.55 17.21
CA LEU A 80 1.88 1.92 18.08
C LEU A 80 0.99 0.69 18.28
N ARG A 81 0.85 0.27 19.53
CA ARG A 81 -0.03 -0.85 19.86
C ARG A 81 -1.45 -0.35 20.13
N ASP A 82 -2.43 -0.90 19.44
CA ASP A 82 -3.84 -0.52 19.66
C ASP A 82 -4.50 -1.30 20.80
N HIS A 83 -5.77 -1.00 21.06
CA HIS A 83 -6.57 -1.60 22.12
C HIS A 83 -6.86 -3.11 21.92
N VAL A 84 -6.75 -3.61 20.68
CA VAL A 84 -6.88 -5.05 20.37
C VAL A 84 -5.53 -5.76 20.30
N GLY A 85 -4.43 -5.02 20.50
CA GLY A 85 -3.07 -5.55 20.60
C GLY A 85 -2.29 -5.63 19.29
N GLU A 86 -2.84 -5.12 18.18
CA GLU A 86 -2.13 -5.05 16.89
C GLU A 86 -1.05 -3.97 16.95
N ALA A 87 0.11 -4.25 16.34
CA ALA A 87 1.27 -3.38 16.34
C ALA A 87 1.38 -2.64 15.00
N HIS A 88 1.04 -1.35 15.00
CA HIS A 88 0.99 -0.50 13.82
C HIS A 88 2.35 0.16 13.57
N PRO A 89 3.04 -0.12 12.45
CA PRO A 89 4.37 0.43 12.20
C PRO A 89 4.36 1.94 11.99
N LEU A 90 5.25 2.63 12.69
CA LEU A 90 5.55 4.05 12.47
C LEU A 90 6.80 4.19 11.60
N ALA A 91 6.75 5.00 10.54
CA ALA A 91 7.92 5.33 9.74
C ALA A 91 8.10 6.84 9.63
N ALA A 92 9.33 7.31 9.59
CA ALA A 92 9.66 8.70 9.30
C ALA A 92 10.12 8.84 7.85
N ASP A 93 9.67 9.89 7.17
CA ASP A 93 10.21 10.29 5.88
C ASP A 93 11.49 11.14 6.02
N VAL A 94 12.08 11.52 4.89
CA VAL A 94 13.30 12.35 4.85
C VAL A 94 13.11 13.75 5.44
N GLY A 95 11.87 14.24 5.54
CA GLY A 95 11.49 15.49 6.17
C GLY A 95 11.10 15.33 7.64
N CYS A 96 11.37 14.17 8.25
CA CYS A 96 10.97 13.82 9.61
C CYS A 96 9.45 13.84 9.85
N ARG A 97 8.63 13.80 8.81
CA ARG A 97 7.19 13.59 8.96
C ARG A 97 6.95 12.11 9.20
N ASN A 98 6.07 11.83 10.16
CA ASN A 98 5.84 10.48 10.63
C ASN A 98 4.54 9.97 10.01
N THR A 99 4.58 8.75 9.47
CA THR A 99 3.40 8.04 8.99
C THR A 99 3.19 6.80 9.83
N LEU A 100 2.01 6.69 10.45
CA LEU A 100 1.56 5.46 11.08
C LEU A 100 0.83 4.63 10.03
N PHE A 101 1.27 3.39 9.84
CA PHE A 101 0.71 2.45 8.89
C PHE A 101 -0.09 1.37 9.62
N ARG A 102 -1.10 0.81 8.95
CA ARG A 102 -1.85 -0.33 9.47
C ARG A 102 -0.92 -1.52 9.75
N ALA A 103 -1.14 -2.24 10.84
CA ALA A 103 -0.34 -3.40 11.24
C ALA A 103 -0.24 -4.50 10.17
N ARG A 104 -1.33 -4.73 9.43
CA ARG A 104 -1.40 -5.75 8.38
C ARG A 104 -1.49 -5.10 7.01
N ALA A 105 -0.68 -5.59 6.07
CA ALA A 105 -0.77 -5.18 4.68
C ALA A 105 -2.10 -5.62 4.03
N GLN A 106 -2.52 -4.90 3.01
CA GLN A 106 -3.58 -5.27 2.08
C GLN A 106 -2.99 -5.93 0.84
N SER A 107 -3.72 -6.88 0.29
CA SER A 107 -3.38 -7.57 -0.96
C SER A 107 -4.54 -7.56 -1.95
N ALA A 108 -4.26 -7.11 -3.16
CA ALA A 108 -5.16 -7.21 -4.32
C ALA A 108 -5.02 -8.55 -5.07
N ALA A 109 -4.14 -9.45 -4.63
CA ALA A 109 -3.81 -10.66 -5.39
C ALA A 109 -5.00 -11.55 -5.77
N PRO A 110 -6.02 -11.77 -4.90
CA PRO A 110 -7.21 -12.52 -5.30
C PRO A 110 -7.97 -11.90 -6.49
N TYR A 111 -7.79 -10.60 -6.71
CA TYR A 111 -8.46 -9.83 -7.76
C TYR A 111 -7.58 -9.60 -8.98
N VAL A 112 -6.30 -9.98 -8.96
CA VAL A 112 -5.38 -9.85 -10.09
C VAL A 112 -5.95 -10.47 -11.37
N PRO A 113 -6.56 -11.67 -11.37
CA PRO A 113 -7.18 -12.22 -12.58
C PRO A 113 -8.27 -11.30 -13.17
N ARG A 114 -9.11 -10.70 -12.32
CA ARG A 114 -10.16 -9.75 -12.74
C ARG A 114 -9.54 -8.46 -13.29
N LEU A 115 -8.50 -7.95 -12.65
CA LEU A 115 -7.80 -6.72 -13.09
C LEU A 115 -7.04 -6.94 -14.41
N LEU A 116 -6.40 -8.09 -14.60
CA LEU A 116 -5.80 -8.50 -15.86
C LEU A 116 -6.84 -8.60 -16.98
N ALA A 117 -8.00 -9.23 -16.69
CA ALA A 117 -9.10 -9.32 -17.63
C ALA A 117 -9.67 -7.93 -17.98
N ALA A 118 -9.69 -7.01 -17.03
CA ALA A 118 -10.07 -5.61 -17.23
C ALA A 118 -9.01 -4.77 -17.96
N GLY A 119 -7.86 -5.34 -18.33
CA GLY A 119 -6.83 -4.67 -19.14
C GLY A 119 -5.66 -4.05 -18.36
N VAL A 120 -5.65 -4.13 -17.02
CA VAL A 120 -4.52 -3.64 -16.21
C VAL A 120 -3.27 -4.46 -16.50
N ARG A 121 -2.11 -3.81 -16.64
CA ARG A 121 -0.82 -4.47 -16.90
C ARG A 121 0.30 -4.06 -15.94
N ARG A 122 0.12 -2.98 -15.19
CA ARG A 122 1.10 -2.50 -14.20
C ARG A 122 0.58 -2.77 -12.80
N PHE A 123 1.40 -3.45 -12.02
CA PHE A 123 1.11 -3.78 -10.63
C PHE A 123 2.30 -3.36 -9.77
N ARG A 124 2.02 -2.71 -8.63
CA ARG A 124 3.04 -2.25 -7.69
C ARG A 124 2.97 -3.05 -6.39
N VAL A 125 4.14 -3.38 -5.85
CA VAL A 125 4.30 -3.94 -4.50
C VAL A 125 4.99 -2.87 -3.66
N GLU A 126 4.33 -2.38 -2.62
CA GLU A 126 4.88 -1.39 -1.70
C GLU A 126 5.40 -2.07 -0.44
N LEU A 127 6.72 -2.01 -0.26
CA LEU A 127 7.42 -2.51 0.92
C LEU A 127 7.47 -1.42 2.00
N LEU A 128 7.47 -1.85 3.26
CA LEU A 128 7.60 -0.97 4.42
C LEU A 128 8.75 -1.41 5.33
N ARG A 129 8.78 -2.68 5.73
CA ARG A 129 9.73 -3.21 6.75
C ARG A 129 10.24 -4.60 6.43
N GLU A 130 9.90 -5.12 5.27
CA GLU A 130 10.36 -6.41 4.78
C GLU A 130 11.89 -6.40 4.70
N THR A 131 12.51 -7.46 5.20
CA THR A 131 13.92 -7.77 4.95
C THR A 131 14.12 -8.10 3.46
N ALA A 132 15.37 -8.12 2.99
CA ALA A 132 15.67 -8.47 1.60
C ALA A 132 15.09 -9.85 1.22
N ALA A 133 15.18 -10.84 2.11
CA ALA A 133 14.64 -12.18 1.88
C ALA A 133 13.10 -12.18 1.80
N GLU A 134 12.43 -11.46 2.70
CA GLU A 134 10.97 -11.31 2.70
C GLU A 134 10.49 -10.57 1.45
N ALA A 135 11.19 -9.50 1.06
CA ALA A 135 10.88 -8.72 -0.14
C ALA A 135 11.01 -9.56 -1.41
N CYS A 136 12.09 -10.34 -1.56
CA CYS A 136 12.25 -11.26 -2.68
C CYS A 136 11.12 -12.30 -2.73
N ALA A 137 10.83 -12.96 -1.60
CA ALA A 137 9.76 -13.94 -1.52
C ALA A 137 8.39 -13.33 -1.87
N LEU A 138 8.12 -12.10 -1.41
CA LEU A 138 6.89 -11.39 -1.71
C LEU A 138 6.76 -11.08 -3.21
N ILE A 139 7.82 -10.53 -3.81
CA ILE A 139 7.86 -10.20 -5.24
C ILE A 139 7.68 -11.47 -6.09
N ASP A 140 8.39 -12.55 -5.77
CA ASP A 140 8.27 -13.84 -6.46
C ASP A 140 6.85 -14.39 -6.38
N SER A 141 6.21 -14.23 -5.22
CA SER A 141 4.82 -14.65 -5.03
C SER A 141 3.85 -13.87 -5.92
N TYR A 142 3.98 -12.53 -6.03
CA TYR A 142 3.13 -11.74 -6.92
C TYR A 142 3.44 -12.02 -8.40
N ALA A 143 4.71 -12.26 -8.75
CA ALA A 143 5.09 -12.68 -10.09
C ALA A 143 4.43 -14.01 -10.48
N GLY A 144 4.38 -14.98 -9.55
CA GLY A 144 3.66 -16.24 -9.73
C GLY A 144 2.16 -16.05 -9.99
N VAL A 145 1.50 -15.17 -9.20
CA VAL A 145 0.08 -14.83 -9.41
C VAL A 145 -0.14 -14.21 -10.80
N LEU A 146 0.72 -13.29 -11.21
CA LEU A 146 0.63 -12.62 -12.52
C LEU A 146 0.89 -13.59 -13.70
N ALA A 147 1.76 -14.58 -13.51
CA ALA A 147 2.03 -15.62 -14.51
C ALA A 147 0.89 -16.65 -14.66
N GLY A 148 -0.17 -16.56 -13.86
CA GLY A 148 -1.26 -17.55 -13.85
C GLY A 148 -0.86 -18.88 -13.18
N GLY A 149 0.37 -18.97 -12.66
CA GLY A 149 0.84 -20.07 -11.83
C GLY A 149 0.21 -19.94 -10.46
N GLY A 150 -1.04 -20.38 -10.34
CA GLY A 150 -1.89 -20.14 -9.19
C GLY A 150 -1.19 -20.32 -7.84
N ALA A 151 -0.77 -19.20 -7.25
CA ALA A 151 -0.59 -19.09 -5.80
C ALA A 151 -1.95 -18.75 -5.17
N GLY A 152 -2.90 -19.64 -5.38
CA GLY A 152 -4.16 -19.66 -4.65
C GLY A 152 -3.92 -20.04 -3.18
N PRO A 153 -4.74 -19.52 -2.25
CA PRO A 153 -4.71 -19.53 -0.78
C PRO A 153 -3.42 -19.61 0.06
N ARG A 154 -2.36 -20.32 -0.36
CA ARG A 154 -1.23 -20.74 0.50
C ARG A 154 -0.34 -19.58 0.94
N VAL A 155 -0.03 -18.64 0.05
CA VAL A 155 0.85 -17.51 0.37
C VAL A 155 0.15 -16.51 1.33
N TRP A 156 -1.17 -16.38 1.22
CA TRP A 156 -1.94 -15.37 1.95
C TRP A 156 -2.09 -15.68 3.43
N HIS A 157 -2.13 -16.96 3.78
CA HIS A 157 -2.21 -17.37 5.18
C HIS A 157 -0.89 -17.12 5.93
N GLU A 158 0.24 -17.24 5.23
CA GLU A 158 1.59 -17.01 5.76
C GLU A 158 1.91 -15.51 5.88
N LEU A 159 1.50 -14.70 4.90
CA LEU A 159 1.73 -13.25 4.91
C LEU A 159 0.79 -12.44 5.83
N ARG A 160 -0.23 -13.08 6.44
CA ARG A 160 -1.24 -12.44 7.32
C ARG A 160 -1.85 -11.15 6.75
N VAL A 161 -1.99 -11.08 5.43
CA VAL A 161 -2.52 -9.90 4.74
C VAL A 161 -4.04 -9.88 4.71
N LEU A 162 -4.60 -8.67 4.64
CA LEU A 162 -6.01 -8.44 4.38
C LEU A 162 -6.26 -8.53 2.88
N ASN A 163 -7.05 -9.51 2.45
CA ASN A 163 -7.45 -9.66 1.05
C ASN A 163 -8.50 -8.60 0.70
N GLN A 164 -8.07 -7.46 0.16
CA GLN A 164 -8.91 -6.29 -0.10
C GLN A 164 -8.24 -5.36 -1.13
N VAL A 165 -9.06 -4.73 -1.98
CA VAL A 165 -8.70 -3.52 -2.72
C VAL A 165 -9.42 -2.35 -2.08
N GLY A 166 -8.65 -1.31 -1.76
CA GLY A 166 -9.13 -0.09 -1.13
C GLY A 166 -9.26 -0.15 0.39
N ILE A 167 -9.55 0.99 1.01
CA ILE A 167 -9.66 1.15 2.47
C ILE A 167 -10.95 0.51 2.99
N THR A 168 -12.03 0.58 2.22
CA THR A 168 -13.33 -0.01 2.56
C THR A 168 -13.75 -1.04 1.52
N ARG A 169 -14.74 -1.88 1.84
CA ARG A 169 -15.43 -2.69 0.83
C ARG A 169 -16.43 -1.86 0.01
N GLY A 170 -16.61 -0.58 0.33
CA GLY A 170 -17.67 0.29 -0.18
C GLY A 170 -18.77 0.51 0.86
N THR A 171 -19.43 1.65 0.79
CA THR A 171 -20.48 2.09 1.74
C THR A 171 -21.83 1.37 1.56
N LEU A 172 -21.96 0.45 0.61
CA LEU A 172 -23.22 -0.22 0.26
C LEU A 172 -23.18 -1.76 0.36
N GLU A 173 -22.07 -2.35 0.83
CA GLU A 173 -22.03 -3.78 1.15
C GLU A 173 -22.42 -3.98 2.62
N PHE A 174 -23.70 -4.27 2.86
CA PHE A 174 -24.16 -4.86 4.11
C PHE A 174 -24.15 -6.38 3.95
N GLU A 175 -23.64 -7.10 4.95
CA GLU A 175 -23.59 -8.57 5.03
C GLU A 175 -24.96 -9.23 4.86
#